data_AF-A0A537GHJ5-F1
#
_entry.id   AF-A0A537GHJ5-F1
#
_cell.length_a   1.000
_cell.length_b   1.000
_cell.length_c   1.000
_cell.angle_alpha   90.00
_cell.angle_beta   90.00
_cell.angle_gamma   90.00
#
_symmetry.space_group_name_H-M   'P 1'
#
loop_
_entity.id
_entity.type
_entity.pdbx_description
1 polymer ?
#
loop_
_entity_poly.entity_id
_entity_poly.type
_entity_poly.pdbx_seq_one_letter_code
_entity_poly.pdbx_strand_id
1 'polypeptide(L)'
;MAPGANIVLDVAATSSGNAINEAEAAAIAAFPGAIFSQSFGIPEIFLTANNGQIMQAQTNYASGVAMGDTFFASAGDTGADFGFGTEMSNFPASDLHNTAVTGTQGLPYNATGTLTPCPTSTPFSCTSGLSSYHGPCVLGRTVPPNCVPDGYGGEQVWNEPSFGAATGGAPSIIFGVPSYQTGLGLPARGPDVDYNGAIDGGVLVVYGGFGSPVLFIVGGTSAGSPQWAGIAALANQARASLGKGPIGDLNPVLYSIYHSARYATDFHDITVGNDQLVGSSVGFSAGTGYDLASGIGSPIVDQLIVDLAAS
;
A
#
# COMPACT_ATOMS: atom_id res chain seq x y z
N MET A 1 -8.90 7.60 -7.89
CA MET A 1 -7.68 8.38 -8.18
C MET A 1 -7.53 8.74 -9.65
N ALA A 2 -7.54 7.79 -10.60
CA ALA A 2 -7.30 8.07 -12.02
C ALA A 2 -8.56 7.87 -12.90
N PRO A 3 -9.50 8.83 -12.96
CA PRO A 3 -10.76 8.65 -13.70
C PRO A 3 -10.58 8.56 -15.23
N GLY A 4 -9.43 8.97 -15.76
CA GLY A 4 -9.09 8.86 -17.19
C GLY A 4 -8.45 7.53 -17.58
N ALA A 5 -8.16 6.64 -16.63
CA ALA A 5 -7.58 5.34 -16.92
C ALA A 5 -8.65 4.35 -17.42
N ASN A 6 -8.30 3.54 -18.43
CA ASN A 6 -9.12 2.41 -18.83
C ASN A 6 -8.89 1.25 -17.86
N ILE A 7 -9.94 0.84 -17.15
CA ILE A 7 -9.87 -0.26 -16.18
C ILE A 7 -10.30 -1.56 -16.86
N VAL A 8 -9.42 -2.55 -16.88
CA VAL A 8 -9.69 -3.91 -17.34
C VAL A 8 -9.79 -4.80 -16.10
N LEU A 9 -10.91 -5.51 -15.96
CA LEU A 9 -11.05 -6.56 -14.96
C LEU A 9 -10.53 -7.86 -15.58
N ASP A 10 -9.36 -8.30 -15.13
CA ASP A 10 -8.82 -9.61 -15.46
C ASP A 10 -9.38 -10.67 -14.49
N VAL A 11 -9.87 -11.79 -15.02
CA VAL A 11 -10.61 -12.80 -14.25
C VAL A 11 -10.01 -14.17 -14.50
N ALA A 12 -9.33 -14.69 -13.48
CA ALA A 12 -8.86 -16.06 -13.46
C ALA A 12 -10.03 -17.06 -13.43
N ALA A 13 -9.84 -18.22 -14.07
CA ALA A 13 -10.87 -19.27 -14.11
C ALA A 13 -11.17 -19.86 -12.72
N THR A 14 -10.23 -19.80 -11.78
CA THR A 14 -10.35 -20.25 -10.39
C THR A 14 -9.44 -19.42 -9.48
N SER A 15 -9.56 -19.59 -8.17
CA SER A 15 -8.64 -18.99 -7.18
C SER A 15 -7.31 -19.75 -7.02
N SER A 16 -6.97 -20.69 -7.91
CA SER A 16 -5.68 -21.39 -7.86
C SER A 16 -4.57 -20.52 -8.43
N GLY A 17 -3.37 -20.58 -7.85
CA GLY A 17 -2.22 -19.80 -8.32
C GLY A 17 -1.92 -20.01 -9.81
N ASN A 18 -2.08 -21.23 -10.35
CA ASN A 18 -1.89 -21.48 -11.78
C ASN A 18 -2.90 -20.73 -12.65
N ALA A 19 -4.18 -20.71 -12.26
CA ALA A 19 -5.21 -20.00 -13.03
C ALA A 19 -5.02 -18.48 -12.97
N ILE A 20 -4.52 -17.96 -11.83
CA ILE A 20 -4.16 -16.55 -11.67
C ILE A 20 -2.97 -16.22 -12.60
N ASN A 21 -1.90 -17.02 -12.55
CA ASN A 21 -0.74 -16.81 -13.42
C ASN A 21 -1.07 -16.89 -14.91
N GLU A 22 -1.99 -17.78 -15.31
CA GLU A 22 -2.45 -17.88 -16.70
C GLU A 22 -3.22 -16.63 -17.15
N ALA A 23 -4.07 -16.07 -16.28
CA ALA A 23 -4.79 -14.84 -16.54
C ALA A 23 -3.83 -13.65 -16.66
N GLU A 24 -2.91 -13.51 -15.69
CA GLU A 24 -1.89 -12.46 -15.70
C GLU A 24 -1.01 -12.51 -16.95
N ALA A 25 -0.56 -13.71 -17.36
CA ALA A 25 0.24 -13.88 -18.58
C ALA A 25 -0.53 -13.43 -19.83
N ALA A 26 -1.84 -13.74 -19.90
CA ALA A 26 -2.69 -13.30 -21.00
C ALA A 26 -2.89 -11.78 -20.99
N ALA A 27 -3.06 -11.17 -19.82
CA ALA A 27 -3.20 -9.73 -19.66
C ALA A 27 -1.91 -8.98 -20.04
N ILE A 28 -0.74 -9.45 -19.61
CA ILE A 28 0.58 -8.91 -20.00
C ILE A 28 0.72 -8.91 -21.52
N ALA A 29 0.39 -10.03 -22.17
CA ALA A 29 0.47 -10.15 -23.63
C ALA A 29 -0.52 -9.23 -24.36
N ALA A 30 -1.69 -8.96 -23.78
CA ALA A 30 -2.75 -8.16 -24.39
C ALA A 30 -2.55 -6.65 -24.19
N PHE A 31 -1.91 -6.22 -23.09
CA PHE A 31 -1.85 -4.83 -22.66
C PHE A 31 -0.43 -4.42 -22.24
N PRO A 32 0.53 -4.28 -23.17
CA PRO A 32 1.89 -3.86 -22.83
C PRO A 32 1.91 -2.42 -22.29
N GLY A 33 2.66 -2.18 -21.21
CA GLY A 33 2.69 -0.92 -20.49
C GLY A 33 1.53 -0.75 -19.50
N ALA A 34 0.86 -1.82 -19.13
CA ALA A 34 -0.28 -1.82 -18.21
C ALA A 34 0.16 -1.68 -16.75
N ILE A 35 -0.82 -1.40 -15.90
CA ILE A 35 -0.64 -1.27 -14.46
C ILE A 35 -1.54 -2.31 -13.80
N PHE A 36 -0.91 -3.24 -13.10
CA PHE A 36 -1.57 -4.36 -12.43
C PHE A 36 -1.76 -4.01 -10.95
N SER A 37 -3.00 -4.12 -10.47
CA SER A 37 -3.35 -3.96 -9.05
C SER A 37 -3.88 -5.28 -8.51
N GLN A 38 -3.15 -5.88 -7.58
CA GLN A 38 -3.45 -7.21 -7.02
C GLN A 38 -3.80 -7.08 -5.54
N SER A 39 -5.10 -7.19 -5.23
CA SER A 39 -5.61 -7.16 -3.85
C SER A 39 -5.89 -8.58 -3.36
N PHE A 40 -4.90 -9.46 -3.46
CA PHE A 40 -4.94 -10.84 -3.02
C PHE A 40 -3.56 -11.29 -2.55
N GLY A 41 -3.50 -12.41 -1.83
CA GLY A 41 -2.24 -13.08 -1.58
C GLY A 41 -2.37 -14.29 -0.67
N ILE A 42 -1.25 -14.98 -0.48
CA ILE A 42 -1.12 -16.12 0.43
C ILE A 42 0.19 -16.00 1.24
N PRO A 43 0.17 -16.30 2.56
CA PRO A 43 1.37 -16.30 3.38
C PRO A 43 2.43 -17.24 2.79
N GLU A 44 3.68 -16.79 2.77
CA GLU A 44 4.77 -17.52 2.12
C GLU A 44 5.02 -18.91 2.70
N ILE A 45 4.62 -19.19 3.95
CA ILE A 45 4.74 -20.53 4.57
C ILE A 45 3.97 -21.62 3.79
N PHE A 46 2.96 -21.23 3.01
CA PHE A 46 2.23 -22.16 2.14
C PHE A 46 2.91 -22.40 0.80
N LEU A 47 4.04 -21.74 0.57
CA LEU A 47 4.76 -21.76 -0.67
C LEU A 47 6.19 -22.29 -0.47
N THR A 48 6.74 -22.90 -1.51
CA THR A 48 8.16 -23.23 -1.58
C THR A 48 8.77 -22.54 -2.78
N ALA A 49 9.96 -21.95 -2.65
CA ALA A 49 10.60 -21.15 -3.70
C ALA A 49 10.74 -21.89 -5.06
N ASN A 50 10.85 -23.22 -5.03
CA ASN A 50 10.93 -24.09 -6.20
C ASN A 50 9.56 -24.57 -6.72
N ASN A 51 8.46 -23.99 -6.25
CA ASN A 51 7.11 -24.24 -6.76
C ASN A 51 6.99 -23.71 -8.19
N GLY A 52 6.45 -24.55 -9.10
CA GLY A 52 6.17 -24.15 -10.48
C GLY A 52 5.30 -22.89 -10.59
N GLN A 53 4.38 -22.67 -9.64
CA GLN A 53 3.53 -21.48 -9.61
C GLN A 53 4.31 -20.21 -9.28
N ILE A 54 5.24 -20.24 -8.32
CA ILE A 54 6.09 -19.07 -8.03
C ILE A 54 7.00 -18.79 -9.22
N MET A 55 7.67 -19.81 -9.77
CA MET A 55 8.55 -19.62 -10.92
C MET A 55 7.81 -19.05 -12.15
N GLN A 56 6.55 -19.47 -12.35
CA GLN A 56 5.71 -18.93 -13.41
C GLN A 56 5.31 -17.46 -13.13
N ALA A 57 4.88 -17.15 -11.91
CA ALA A 57 4.56 -15.78 -11.51
C ALA A 57 5.77 -14.84 -11.68
N GLN A 58 6.96 -15.25 -11.21
CA GLN A 58 8.21 -14.52 -11.42
C GLN A 58 8.50 -14.29 -12.91
N THR A 59 8.27 -15.31 -13.75
CA THR A 59 8.44 -15.19 -15.19
C THR A 59 7.46 -14.20 -15.79
N ASN A 60 6.21 -14.18 -15.33
CA ASN A 60 5.20 -13.22 -15.74
C ASN A 60 5.63 -11.80 -15.38
N TYR A 61 5.92 -11.53 -14.10
CA TYR A 61 6.29 -10.19 -13.66
C TYR A 61 7.56 -9.67 -14.35
N ALA A 62 8.59 -10.50 -14.51
CA ALA A 62 9.79 -10.13 -15.27
C ALA A 62 9.48 -9.83 -16.74
N SER A 63 8.59 -10.60 -17.38
CA SER A 63 8.18 -10.38 -18.77
C SER A 63 7.35 -9.10 -18.91
N GLY A 64 6.43 -8.84 -17.99
CA GLY A 64 5.62 -7.63 -17.98
C GLY A 64 6.46 -6.39 -17.77
N VAL A 65 7.37 -6.40 -16.79
CA VAL A 65 8.32 -5.30 -16.58
C VAL A 65 9.15 -5.02 -17.84
N ALA A 66 9.58 -6.07 -18.56
CA ALA A 66 10.30 -5.90 -19.83
C ALA A 66 9.43 -5.26 -20.94
N MET A 67 8.10 -5.35 -20.83
CA MET A 67 7.13 -4.68 -21.71
C MET A 67 6.71 -3.29 -21.19
N GLY A 68 7.21 -2.86 -20.04
CA GLY A 68 6.89 -1.58 -19.41
C GLY A 68 5.71 -1.64 -18.43
N ASP A 69 5.27 -2.83 -18.02
CA ASP A 69 4.21 -2.99 -17.03
C ASP A 69 4.69 -2.66 -15.61
N THR A 70 3.77 -2.22 -14.76
CA THR A 70 3.99 -1.96 -13.33
C THR A 70 3.06 -2.83 -12.50
N PHE A 71 3.56 -3.46 -11.43
CA PHE A 71 2.79 -4.36 -10.58
C PHE A 71 2.71 -3.86 -9.15
N PHE A 72 1.50 -3.83 -8.59
CA PHE A 72 1.24 -3.53 -7.19
C PHE A 72 0.54 -4.71 -6.53
N ALA A 73 0.95 -5.04 -5.31
CA ALA A 73 0.33 -6.12 -4.55
C ALA A 73 0.17 -5.75 -3.07
N SER A 74 -0.96 -6.13 -2.49
CA SER A 74 -1.29 -5.87 -1.08
C SER A 74 -0.41 -6.70 -0.16
N ALA A 75 0.28 -6.06 0.79
CA ALA A 75 1.19 -6.73 1.72
C ALA A 75 0.48 -7.69 2.70
N GLY A 76 -0.84 -7.53 2.89
CA GLY A 76 -1.66 -8.38 3.75
C GLY A 76 -2.34 -7.61 4.88
N ASP A 77 -3.30 -8.26 5.53
CA ASP A 77 -4.21 -7.61 6.49
C ASP A 77 -4.19 -8.30 7.88
N THR A 78 -3.20 -9.17 8.10
CA THR A 78 -3.13 -10.08 9.25
C THR A 78 -1.78 -9.96 10.00
N GLY A 79 -1.17 -8.77 9.98
CA GLY A 79 0.10 -8.51 10.66
C GLY A 79 1.31 -9.20 10.04
N ALA A 80 2.44 -9.11 10.75
CA ALA A 80 3.75 -9.62 10.33
C ALA A 80 3.89 -11.16 10.27
N ASP A 81 2.91 -11.92 10.76
CA ASP A 81 2.98 -13.39 10.86
C ASP A 81 1.77 -14.13 10.32
N PHE A 82 0.75 -13.41 9.83
CA PHE A 82 -0.51 -13.98 9.34
C PHE A 82 -1.21 -14.93 10.33
N GLY A 83 -0.96 -14.77 11.63
CA GLY A 83 -1.50 -15.63 12.69
C GLY A 83 -0.75 -16.95 12.90
N PHE A 84 0.42 -17.15 12.29
CA PHE A 84 1.22 -18.37 12.42
C PHE A 84 2.34 -18.28 13.48
N GLY A 85 2.54 -17.13 14.12
CA GLY A 85 3.56 -16.95 15.17
C GLY A 85 5.00 -16.95 14.67
N THR A 86 5.22 -16.87 13.35
CA THR A 86 6.54 -16.75 12.71
C THR A 86 6.50 -15.61 11.71
N GLU A 87 7.52 -14.75 11.68
CA GLU A 87 7.63 -13.67 10.69
C GLU A 87 7.67 -14.24 9.26
N MET A 88 6.87 -13.68 8.36
CA MET A 88 6.89 -14.03 6.94
C MET A 88 6.18 -12.97 6.12
N SER A 89 6.48 -12.89 4.83
CA SER A 89 5.78 -11.98 3.91
C SER A 89 4.56 -12.65 3.26
N ASN A 90 3.83 -11.88 2.46
CA ASN A 90 2.71 -12.34 1.63
C ASN A 90 3.13 -12.39 0.16
N PHE A 91 2.73 -13.43 -0.56
CA PHE A 91 2.91 -13.51 -2.00
C PHE A 91 1.59 -13.14 -2.71
N PRO A 92 1.59 -12.30 -3.77
CA PRO A 92 2.73 -11.89 -4.58
C PRO A 92 3.45 -10.60 -4.15
N ALA A 93 3.07 -9.96 -3.05
CA ALA A 93 3.74 -8.72 -2.61
C ALA A 93 5.26 -8.88 -2.43
N SER A 94 5.71 -10.02 -1.95
CA SER A 94 7.14 -10.30 -1.78
C SER A 94 7.93 -10.54 -3.07
N ASP A 95 7.26 -10.69 -4.23
CA ASP A 95 7.95 -10.86 -5.52
C ASP A 95 8.76 -9.63 -5.91
N LEU A 96 9.98 -9.84 -6.42
CA LEU A 96 10.98 -8.80 -6.70
C LEU A 96 10.53 -7.68 -7.65
N HIS A 97 9.50 -7.91 -8.47
CA HIS A 97 8.98 -6.93 -9.43
C HIS A 97 7.62 -6.34 -9.02
N ASN A 98 7.06 -6.78 -7.90
CA ASN A 98 5.86 -6.20 -7.32
C ASN A 98 6.25 -5.10 -6.34
N THR A 99 5.60 -3.94 -6.45
CA THR A 99 5.60 -2.93 -5.40
C THR A 99 4.63 -3.38 -4.31
N ALA A 100 5.18 -3.82 -3.18
CA ALA A 100 4.45 -4.27 -2.00
C ALA A 100 3.88 -3.08 -1.23
N VAL A 101 2.55 -3.04 -1.10
CA VAL A 101 1.82 -1.95 -0.46
C VAL A 101 1.35 -2.36 0.93
N THR A 102 1.94 -1.75 1.94
CA THR A 102 1.55 -1.83 3.36
C THR A 102 0.39 -0.89 3.68
N GLY A 103 -0.01 -0.83 4.94
CA GLY A 103 -1.15 -0.10 5.43
C GLY A 103 -0.81 0.87 6.56
N THR A 104 -1.33 2.09 6.44
CA THR A 104 -1.32 3.11 7.50
C THR A 104 -2.75 3.42 7.99
N GLN A 105 -2.84 4.03 9.16
CA GLN A 105 -4.04 4.60 9.73
C GLN A 105 -3.75 6.02 10.25
N GLY A 106 -4.81 6.80 10.45
CA GLY A 106 -4.67 8.16 10.96
C GLY A 106 -4.01 8.25 12.34
N LEU A 107 -3.16 9.27 12.53
CA LEU A 107 -2.51 9.61 13.80
C LEU A 107 -3.12 10.90 14.41
N PRO A 108 -3.61 10.87 15.66
CA PRO A 108 -3.74 9.70 16.52
C PRO A 108 -4.86 8.77 16.08
N TYR A 109 -4.66 7.46 16.23
CA TYR A 109 -5.73 6.49 16.07
C TYR A 109 -6.73 6.61 17.22
N ASN A 110 -7.99 6.92 16.89
CA ASN A 110 -9.06 7.13 17.87
C ASN A 110 -9.93 5.88 18.06
N ALA A 111 -9.34 4.83 18.64
CA ALA A 111 -10.01 3.53 18.87
C ALA A 111 -11.37 3.63 19.59
N THR A 112 -11.52 4.64 20.47
CA THR A 112 -12.71 4.81 21.32
C THR A 112 -13.79 5.70 20.69
N GLY A 113 -13.47 6.38 19.59
CA GLY A 113 -14.35 7.40 19.01
C GLY A 113 -14.59 8.59 19.93
N THR A 114 -13.73 8.81 20.93
CA THR A 114 -13.85 9.91 21.89
C THR A 114 -13.83 11.23 21.14
N LEU A 115 -14.74 12.13 21.50
CA LEU A 115 -14.80 13.47 20.93
C LEU A 115 -13.56 14.26 21.35
N THR A 116 -12.81 14.79 20.39
CA THR A 116 -11.62 15.59 20.64
C THR A 116 -11.93 17.05 20.32
N PRO A 117 -12.00 17.94 21.34
CA PRO A 117 -12.14 19.37 21.09
C PRO A 117 -10.86 19.93 20.48
N CYS A 118 -11.00 20.67 19.38
CA CYS A 118 -9.91 21.47 18.86
C CYS A 118 -9.68 22.71 19.73
N PRO A 119 -8.43 23.20 19.84
CA PRO A 119 -8.11 24.33 20.70
C PRO A 119 -8.98 25.56 20.41
N THR A 120 -9.45 26.21 21.47
CA THR A 120 -10.20 27.48 21.40
C THR A 120 -9.29 28.71 21.50
N SER A 121 -7.97 28.48 21.53
CA SER A 121 -6.92 29.50 21.56
C SER A 121 -5.78 29.12 20.62
N THR A 122 -4.97 30.11 20.24
CA THR A 122 -3.82 29.93 19.34
C THR A 122 -2.94 28.73 19.75
N PRO A 123 -2.57 27.84 18.82
CA PRO A 123 -2.65 28.00 17.36
C PRO A 123 -3.99 27.62 16.71
N PHE A 124 -5.03 27.25 17.46
CA PHE A 124 -6.33 26.76 16.95
C PHE A 124 -6.29 25.45 16.13
N SER A 125 -5.10 24.95 15.77
CA SER A 125 -4.94 23.73 14.97
C SER A 125 -5.01 22.44 15.80
N CYS A 126 -5.56 21.39 15.20
CA CYS A 126 -5.68 20.05 15.76
C CYS A 126 -5.66 19.02 14.61
N THR A 127 -5.40 17.75 14.93
CA THR A 127 -5.52 16.64 13.99
C THR A 127 -6.52 15.61 14.50
N SER A 128 -7.23 14.97 13.56
CA SER A 128 -7.99 13.75 13.82
C SER A 128 -7.70 12.78 12.70
N GLY A 129 -6.78 11.86 12.98
CA GLY A 129 -6.28 10.92 12.00
C GLY A 129 -5.59 11.61 10.82
N LEU A 130 -6.00 11.24 9.60
CA LEU A 130 -5.43 11.73 8.34
C LEU A 130 -5.70 13.21 8.04
N SER A 131 -6.50 13.90 8.86
CA SER A 131 -6.93 15.28 8.59
C SER A 131 -6.55 16.26 9.69
N SER A 132 -6.09 17.45 9.28
CA SER A 132 -5.98 18.63 10.14
C SER A 132 -7.21 19.52 10.06
N TYR A 133 -7.44 20.28 11.13
CA TYR A 133 -8.55 21.21 11.26
C TYR A 133 -8.11 22.48 12.00
N HIS A 134 -8.77 23.61 11.72
CA HIS A 134 -8.72 24.84 12.49
C HIS A 134 -10.00 25.06 13.30
N GLY A 135 -9.86 25.13 14.62
CA GLY A 135 -10.94 25.29 15.57
C GLY A 135 -11.54 26.71 15.66
N PRO A 136 -12.55 26.89 16.52
CA PRO A 136 -13.05 25.90 17.49
C PRO A 136 -14.03 24.89 16.88
N CYS A 137 -13.79 23.59 17.11
CA CYS A 137 -14.71 22.50 16.73
C CYS A 137 -14.52 21.25 17.60
N VAL A 138 -15.43 20.30 17.40
CA VAL A 138 -15.39 18.98 18.01
C VAL A 138 -15.25 17.96 16.88
N LEU A 139 -14.23 17.11 16.99
CA LEU A 139 -13.96 16.03 16.06
C LEU A 139 -14.42 14.71 16.69
N GLY A 140 -14.93 13.79 15.88
CA GLY A 140 -15.41 12.50 16.38
C GLY A 140 -15.54 11.47 15.28
N ARG A 141 -15.40 10.20 15.67
CA ARG A 141 -15.58 9.05 14.77
C ARG A 141 -17.03 8.89 14.31
N THR A 142 -17.99 9.17 15.20
CA THR A 142 -19.43 8.95 14.98
C THR A 142 -20.22 10.25 14.78
N VAL A 143 -19.55 11.40 14.90
CA VAL A 143 -20.16 12.73 14.75
C VAL A 143 -19.40 13.44 13.64
N PRO A 144 -20.07 13.83 12.54
CA PRO A 144 -19.45 14.63 11.50
C PRO A 144 -18.82 15.88 12.13
N PRO A 145 -17.54 16.17 11.87
CA PRO A 145 -16.90 17.34 12.44
C PRO A 145 -17.66 18.60 12.01
N ASN A 146 -17.84 19.55 12.94
CA ASN A 146 -18.43 20.85 12.63
C ASN A 146 -17.42 21.84 12.02
N CYS A 147 -16.29 21.32 11.55
CA CYS A 147 -15.22 22.01 10.84
C CYS A 147 -14.97 21.30 9.51
N VAL A 148 -14.41 22.04 8.56
CA VAL A 148 -13.91 21.50 7.29
C VAL A 148 -12.43 21.13 7.48
N PRO A 149 -11.98 19.93 7.05
CA PRO A 149 -10.56 19.61 6.98
C PRO A 149 -9.80 20.62 6.10
N ASP A 150 -8.59 20.99 6.52
CA ASP A 150 -7.77 22.00 5.81
C ASP A 150 -6.36 21.52 5.45
N GLY A 151 -6.06 20.25 5.74
CA GLY A 151 -4.77 19.67 5.43
C GLY A 151 -4.62 18.23 5.88
N TYR A 152 -3.41 17.73 5.68
CA TYR A 152 -2.98 16.44 6.15
C TYR A 152 -2.72 16.49 7.66
N GLY A 153 -3.26 15.52 8.40
CA GLY A 153 -3.07 15.38 9.84
C GLY A 153 -1.78 14.65 10.16
N GLY A 154 -1.88 13.32 10.27
CA GLY A 154 -0.73 12.44 10.40
C GLY A 154 -1.12 10.99 10.20
N GLU A 155 -0.10 10.15 10.08
CA GLU A 155 -0.21 8.72 9.84
C GLU A 155 0.63 7.93 10.85
N GLN A 156 0.15 6.73 11.18
CA GLN A 156 0.84 5.71 11.97
C GLN A 156 0.59 4.36 11.32
N VAL A 157 1.38 3.34 11.64
CA VAL A 157 1.18 1.98 11.11
C VAL A 157 -0.26 1.51 11.37
N TRP A 158 -0.88 0.90 10.35
CA TRP A 158 -2.23 0.33 10.47
C TRP A 158 -2.22 -0.90 11.37
N ASN A 159 -2.89 -0.77 12.51
CA ASN A 159 -3.12 -1.82 13.48
C ASN A 159 -4.37 -1.49 14.27
N GLU A 160 -5.45 -2.23 13.99
CA GLU A 160 -6.76 -2.04 14.61
C GLU A 160 -7.20 -3.31 15.37
N PRO A 161 -6.79 -3.47 16.63
CA PRO A 161 -7.10 -4.66 17.43
C PRO A 161 -8.60 -4.96 17.56
N SER A 162 -9.46 -3.94 17.50
CA SER A 162 -10.93 -4.12 17.51
C SER A 162 -11.48 -4.82 16.28
N PHE A 163 -10.76 -4.76 15.16
CA PHE A 163 -11.08 -5.48 13.93
C PHE A 163 -10.24 -6.75 13.76
N GLY A 164 -9.24 -6.97 14.62
CA GLY A 164 -8.31 -8.09 14.48
C GLY A 164 -7.54 -8.02 13.16
N ALA A 165 -7.15 -6.80 12.75
CA ALA A 165 -6.45 -6.53 11.50
C ALA A 165 -5.26 -5.61 11.74
N ALA A 166 -4.19 -5.85 11.00
CA ALA A 166 -2.99 -5.04 10.97
C ALA A 166 -2.33 -5.20 9.60
N THR A 167 -1.59 -4.20 9.13
CA THR A 167 -0.85 -4.33 7.87
C THR A 167 0.07 -5.54 7.88
N GLY A 168 0.21 -6.22 6.75
CA GLY A 168 1.33 -7.12 6.52
C GLY A 168 2.62 -6.33 6.44
N GLY A 169 3.73 -6.97 6.82
CA GLY A 169 5.05 -6.34 6.87
C GLY A 169 6.03 -7.28 7.54
N ALA A 170 6.93 -7.88 6.77
CA ALA A 170 7.98 -8.74 7.30
C ALA A 170 9.00 -9.05 6.19
N PRO A 171 10.22 -9.50 6.56
CA PRO A 171 11.14 -10.08 5.60
C PRO A 171 10.54 -11.34 4.97
N SER A 172 10.76 -11.49 3.66
CA SER A 172 10.39 -12.70 2.93
C SER A 172 11.19 -13.92 3.42
N ILE A 173 10.55 -15.08 3.46
CA ILE A 173 11.21 -16.38 3.68
C ILE A 173 11.60 -17.06 2.35
N ILE A 174 11.31 -16.43 1.21
CA ILE A 174 11.51 -16.96 -0.15
C ILE A 174 12.55 -16.15 -0.92
N PHE A 175 12.46 -14.82 -0.88
CA PHE A 175 13.23 -13.92 -1.73
C PHE A 175 14.29 -13.17 -0.93
N GLY A 176 15.55 -13.27 -1.41
CA GLY A 176 16.65 -12.47 -0.88
C GLY A 176 16.48 -10.97 -1.17
N VAL A 177 17.34 -10.16 -0.56
CA VAL A 177 17.32 -8.69 -0.74
C VAL A 177 17.58 -8.33 -2.20
N PRO A 178 16.66 -7.63 -2.89
CA PRO A 178 16.92 -7.13 -4.24
C PRO A 178 17.92 -5.97 -4.23
N SER A 179 18.54 -5.71 -5.39
CA SER A 179 19.53 -4.65 -5.54
C SER A 179 19.01 -3.27 -5.13
N TYR A 180 17.75 -2.96 -5.39
CA TYR A 180 17.14 -1.67 -5.04
C TYR A 180 16.89 -1.49 -3.52
N GLN A 181 16.84 -2.58 -2.73
CA GLN A 181 16.76 -2.53 -1.25
C GLN A 181 18.13 -2.70 -0.58
N THR A 182 19.23 -2.70 -1.35
CA THR A 182 20.57 -2.86 -0.78
C THR A 182 20.92 -1.67 0.12
N GLY A 183 21.48 -1.94 1.30
CA GLY A 183 21.88 -0.92 2.26
C GLY A 183 20.84 -0.58 3.33
N LEU A 184 19.63 -1.16 3.25
CA LEU A 184 18.58 -0.99 4.27
C LEU A 184 18.79 -1.88 5.51
N GLY A 185 19.80 -2.75 5.52
CA GLY A 185 20.07 -3.67 6.64
C GLY A 185 19.08 -4.85 6.72
N LEU A 186 18.33 -5.11 5.66
CA LEU A 186 17.35 -6.19 5.59
C LEU A 186 18.01 -7.58 5.47
N PRO A 187 17.45 -8.63 6.10
CA PRO A 187 17.92 -10.00 5.92
C PRO A 187 17.37 -10.65 4.62
N ALA A 188 16.25 -10.15 4.11
CA ALA A 188 15.53 -10.65 2.94
C ALA A 188 14.67 -9.52 2.34
N ARG A 189 13.96 -9.78 1.24
CA ARG A 189 13.03 -8.80 0.64
C ARG A 189 12.00 -8.31 1.67
N GLY A 190 11.83 -6.99 1.80
CA GLY A 190 10.76 -6.38 2.60
C GLY A 190 9.72 -5.64 1.74
N PRO A 191 8.65 -5.09 2.34
CA PRO A 191 7.68 -4.27 1.62
C PRO A 191 8.30 -2.98 1.06
N ASP A 192 7.58 -2.24 0.21
CA ASP A 192 8.15 -1.06 -0.46
C ASP A 192 7.52 0.24 0.00
N VAL A 193 6.19 0.35 0.01
CA VAL A 193 5.45 1.61 0.21
C VAL A 193 4.24 1.42 1.10
N ASP A 194 3.63 2.53 1.53
CA ASP A 194 2.43 2.55 2.35
C ASP A 194 1.25 3.28 1.66
N TYR A 195 0.04 2.98 2.10
CA TYR A 195 -1.17 3.75 1.83
C TYR A 195 -2.22 3.49 2.92
N ASN A 196 -3.21 4.36 3.08
CA ASN A 196 -4.26 4.14 4.09
C ASN A 196 -4.92 2.77 3.95
N GLY A 197 -4.70 1.91 4.95
CA GLY A 197 -5.26 0.57 5.09
C GLY A 197 -6.31 0.46 6.20
N ALA A 198 -6.53 1.53 6.97
CA ALA A 198 -7.48 1.52 8.07
C ALA A 198 -8.92 1.22 7.63
N ILE A 199 -9.64 0.46 8.46
CA ILE A 199 -11.10 0.34 8.38
C ILE A 199 -11.72 1.60 8.98
N ASP A 200 -11.22 2.05 10.14
CA ASP A 200 -11.59 3.35 10.69
C ASP A 200 -10.89 4.49 9.95
N GLY A 201 -11.66 5.23 9.15
CA GLY A 201 -11.11 6.15 8.14
C GLY A 201 -10.86 5.49 6.78
N GLY A 202 -11.44 4.31 6.56
CA GLY A 202 -11.34 3.56 5.31
C GLY A 202 -12.09 4.19 4.14
N VAL A 203 -11.98 3.52 2.99
CA VAL A 203 -12.54 3.98 1.72
C VAL A 203 -14.05 3.70 1.68
N LEU A 204 -14.84 4.72 1.36
CA LEU A 204 -16.26 4.57 1.08
C LEU A 204 -16.45 4.04 -0.34
N VAL A 205 -17.10 2.88 -0.46
CA VAL A 205 -17.40 2.22 -1.74
C VAL A 205 -18.89 1.98 -1.91
N VAL A 206 -19.31 1.79 -3.17
CA VAL A 206 -20.64 1.26 -3.48
C VAL A 206 -20.49 -0.25 -3.69
N TYR A 207 -21.11 -1.05 -2.83
CA TYR A 207 -21.03 -2.51 -2.89
C TYR A 207 -22.36 -3.12 -3.31
N GLY A 208 -22.34 -3.95 -4.36
CA GLY A 208 -23.53 -4.61 -4.92
C GLY A 208 -23.74 -6.05 -4.47
N GLY A 209 -22.80 -6.65 -3.73
CA GLY A 209 -22.85 -8.08 -3.38
C GLY A 209 -24.00 -8.48 -2.44
N PHE A 210 -24.66 -7.50 -1.81
CA PHE A 210 -25.86 -7.74 -0.98
C PHE A 210 -27.17 -7.75 -1.78
N GLY A 211 -27.12 -7.83 -3.12
CA GLY A 211 -28.30 -7.84 -3.99
C GLY A 211 -28.91 -6.45 -4.24
N SER A 212 -28.36 -5.40 -3.64
CA SER A 212 -28.65 -3.99 -3.95
C SER A 212 -27.42 -3.13 -3.64
N PRO A 213 -27.15 -2.07 -4.43
CA PRO A 213 -26.03 -1.17 -4.16
C PRO A 213 -26.19 -0.48 -2.81
N VAL A 214 -25.20 -0.63 -1.93
CA VAL A 214 -25.14 0.06 -0.65
C VAL A 214 -23.80 0.77 -0.48
N LEU A 215 -23.81 1.85 0.30
CA LEU A 215 -22.57 2.45 0.78
C LEU A 215 -21.94 1.53 1.83
N PHE A 216 -20.66 1.25 1.68
CA PHE A 216 -19.90 0.38 2.57
C PHE A 216 -18.50 0.96 2.78
N ILE A 217 -17.94 0.81 3.98
CA ILE A 217 -16.57 1.24 4.27
C ILE A 217 -15.68 0.00 4.24
N VAL A 218 -14.57 0.11 3.51
CA VAL A 218 -13.55 -0.94 3.41
C VAL A 218 -12.19 -0.38 3.81
N GLY A 219 -11.38 -1.23 4.44
CA GLY A 219 -9.96 -0.98 4.68
C GLY A 219 -9.12 -2.06 4.00
N GLY A 220 -8.03 -2.45 4.65
CA GLY A 220 -7.07 -3.41 4.11
C GLY A 220 -6.00 -2.75 3.26
N THR A 221 -4.81 -3.36 3.23
CA THR A 221 -3.79 -3.13 2.20
C THR A 221 -4.33 -3.37 0.80
N SER A 222 -5.38 -4.20 0.70
CA SER A 222 -6.24 -4.35 -0.49
C SER A 222 -6.74 -3.02 -1.05
N ALA A 223 -7.03 -2.03 -0.21
CA ALA A 223 -7.43 -0.69 -0.61
C ALA A 223 -6.25 0.16 -1.08
N GLY A 224 -5.01 -0.13 -0.65
CA GLY A 224 -3.80 0.60 -1.01
C GLY A 224 -3.28 0.29 -2.42
N SER A 225 -3.25 -0.99 -2.81
CA SER A 225 -2.78 -1.42 -4.15
C SER A 225 -3.46 -0.69 -5.32
N PRO A 226 -4.80 -0.54 -5.38
CA PRO A 226 -5.45 0.20 -6.47
C PRO A 226 -5.21 1.71 -6.40
N GLN A 227 -4.84 2.26 -5.24
CA GLN A 227 -4.52 3.69 -5.09
C GLN A 227 -3.15 3.98 -5.69
N TRP A 228 -2.16 3.14 -5.37
CA TRP A 228 -0.85 3.16 -6.01
C TRP A 228 -0.91 2.91 -7.52
N ALA A 229 -1.77 1.98 -7.98
CA ALA A 229 -2.04 1.81 -9.41
C ALA A 229 -2.60 3.09 -10.07
N GLY A 230 -3.50 3.80 -9.36
CA GLY A 230 -4.00 5.10 -9.79
C GLY A 230 -2.91 6.18 -9.83
N ILE A 231 -2.00 6.21 -8.85
CA ILE A 231 -0.86 7.14 -8.82
C ILE A 231 0.08 6.86 -9.99
N ALA A 232 0.42 5.60 -10.24
CA ALA A 232 1.23 5.20 -11.39
C ALA A 232 0.56 5.55 -12.73
N ALA A 233 -0.77 5.46 -12.83
CA ALA A 233 -1.49 5.88 -14.03
C ALA A 233 -1.37 7.40 -14.27
N LEU A 234 -1.47 8.21 -13.21
CA LEU A 234 -1.26 9.65 -13.30
C LEU A 234 0.20 9.99 -13.65
N ALA A 235 1.16 9.27 -13.08
CA ALA A 235 2.57 9.42 -13.43
C ALA A 235 2.84 9.04 -14.91
N ASN A 236 2.30 7.92 -15.39
CA ASN A 236 2.41 7.51 -16.80
C ASN A 236 1.73 8.52 -17.74
N GLN A 237 0.61 9.12 -17.33
CA GLN A 237 0.00 10.23 -18.08
C GLN A 237 0.93 11.45 -18.16
N ALA A 238 1.56 11.84 -17.04
CA ALA A 238 2.53 12.93 -17.01
C ALA A 238 3.77 12.61 -17.86
N ARG A 239 4.29 11.38 -17.81
CA ARG A 239 5.39 10.89 -18.66
C ARG A 239 5.07 10.99 -20.14
N ALA A 240 3.87 10.56 -20.54
CA ALA A 240 3.41 10.66 -21.91
C ALA A 240 3.38 12.12 -22.41
N SER A 241 3.00 13.07 -21.55
CA SER A 241 3.05 14.52 -21.90
C SER A 241 4.48 15.04 -22.15
N LEU A 242 5.49 14.35 -21.61
CA LEU A 242 6.92 14.60 -21.82
C LEU A 242 7.53 13.74 -22.93
N GLY A 243 6.72 13.00 -23.69
CA GLY A 243 7.20 12.11 -24.77
C GLY A 243 7.93 10.85 -24.29
N LYS A 244 7.74 10.45 -23.02
CA LYS A 244 8.31 9.24 -22.43
C LYS A 244 7.31 8.08 -22.45
N GLY A 245 7.85 6.86 -22.41
CA GLY A 245 7.06 5.63 -22.20
C GLY A 245 6.61 5.45 -20.73
N PRO A 246 5.86 4.38 -20.44
CA PRO A 246 5.47 4.02 -19.07
C PRO A 246 6.70 3.77 -18.18
N ILE A 247 6.51 3.85 -16.86
CA ILE A 247 7.59 3.66 -15.87
C ILE A 247 8.16 2.23 -15.93
N GLY A 248 7.31 1.21 -16.03
CA GLY A 248 7.73 -0.19 -15.92
C GLY A 248 8.04 -0.57 -14.47
N ASP A 249 9.23 -1.13 -14.23
CA ASP A 249 9.69 -1.51 -12.89
C ASP A 249 9.79 -0.28 -11.98
N LEU A 250 8.83 -0.12 -11.07
CA LEU A 250 8.72 1.06 -10.24
C LEU A 250 9.68 1.02 -9.05
N ASN A 251 10.02 -0.17 -8.54
CA ASN A 251 10.80 -0.30 -7.30
C ASN A 251 12.19 0.37 -7.39
N PRO A 252 13.02 0.14 -8.43
CA PRO A 252 14.29 0.84 -8.59
C PRO A 252 14.15 2.37 -8.61
N VAL A 253 13.06 2.89 -9.19
CA VAL A 253 12.80 4.34 -9.26
C VAL A 253 12.47 4.89 -7.87
N LEU A 254 11.57 4.22 -7.13
CA LEU A 254 11.19 4.63 -5.77
C LEU A 254 12.39 4.63 -4.82
N TYR A 255 13.22 3.59 -4.87
CA TYR A 255 14.43 3.54 -4.04
C TYR A 255 15.50 4.56 -4.46
N SER A 256 15.56 4.94 -5.74
CA SER A 256 16.40 6.06 -6.16
C SER A 256 15.95 7.40 -5.55
N ILE A 257 14.64 7.62 -5.40
CA ILE A 257 14.05 8.79 -4.74
C ILE A 257 14.30 8.73 -3.24
N TYR A 258 14.07 7.58 -2.60
CA TYR A 258 14.33 7.36 -1.18
C TYR A 258 15.78 7.68 -0.77
N HIS A 259 16.76 7.30 -1.59
CA HIS A 259 18.18 7.60 -1.35
C HIS A 259 18.60 9.02 -1.74
N SER A 260 17.68 9.86 -2.19
CA SER A 260 17.96 11.24 -2.59
C SER A 260 17.41 12.25 -1.58
N ALA A 261 17.73 13.53 -1.78
CA ALA A 261 17.16 14.61 -0.99
C ALA A 261 15.63 14.81 -1.21
N ARG A 262 15.03 14.12 -2.20
CA ARG A 262 13.62 14.22 -2.55
C ARG A 262 12.72 13.36 -1.68
N TYR A 263 13.27 12.39 -0.95
CA TYR A 263 12.49 11.52 -0.06
C TYR A 263 11.51 12.29 0.83
N ALA A 264 12.02 13.31 1.55
CA ALA A 264 11.22 14.09 2.48
C ALA A 264 10.18 15.01 1.82
N THR A 265 10.23 15.23 0.50
CA THR A 265 9.22 15.98 -0.25
C THR A 265 8.20 15.08 -0.93
N ASP A 266 8.54 13.83 -1.16
CA ASP A 266 7.75 12.90 -1.96
C ASP A 266 7.02 11.86 -1.11
N PHE A 267 7.41 11.70 0.16
CA PHE A 267 6.83 10.73 1.08
C PHE A 267 6.56 11.31 2.46
N HIS A 268 5.49 10.82 3.08
CA HIS A 268 5.28 10.90 4.52
C HIS A 268 5.95 9.70 5.19
N ASP A 269 6.98 9.97 5.99
CA ASP A 269 7.71 8.98 6.78
C ASP A 269 6.85 8.53 7.99
N ILE A 270 6.47 7.26 8.02
CA ILE A 270 5.63 6.70 9.08
C ILE A 270 6.54 6.24 10.23
N THR A 271 6.47 6.92 11.36
CA THR A 271 7.44 6.72 12.47
C THR A 271 6.82 6.21 13.76
N VAL A 272 5.50 5.95 13.75
CA VAL A 272 4.71 5.60 14.94
C VAL A 272 3.89 4.35 14.67
N GLY A 273 3.89 3.43 15.62
CA GLY A 273 3.09 2.21 15.58
C GLY A 273 3.89 0.96 15.24
N ASN A 274 3.17 -0.15 15.07
CA ASN A 274 3.71 -1.45 14.70
C ASN A 274 2.61 -2.30 14.05
N ASP A 275 3.02 -3.32 13.32
CA ASP A 275 2.14 -4.27 12.61
C ASP A 275 1.89 -5.57 13.41
N GLN A 276 2.13 -5.55 14.73
CA GLN A 276 1.92 -6.71 15.60
C GLN A 276 0.41 -6.97 15.76
N LEU A 277 -0.08 -8.03 15.12
CA LEU A 277 -1.48 -8.45 15.23
C LEU A 277 -1.83 -8.80 16.69
N VAL A 278 -3.06 -8.47 17.10
CA VAL A 278 -3.59 -8.87 18.41
C VAL A 278 -3.46 -10.39 18.61
N GLY A 279 -2.83 -10.80 19.71
CA GLY A 279 -2.58 -12.20 20.03
C GLY A 279 -1.32 -12.80 19.42
N SER A 280 -0.60 -12.08 18.56
CA SER A 280 0.74 -12.45 18.08
C SER A 280 1.84 -11.89 18.98
N SER A 281 3.02 -12.55 18.96
CA SER A 281 4.27 -12.03 19.52
C SER A 281 5.22 -11.48 18.45
N VAL A 282 4.80 -11.50 17.17
CA VAL A 282 5.61 -11.09 16.02
C VAL A 282 5.10 -9.76 15.50
N GLY A 283 6.02 -8.82 15.28
CA GLY A 283 5.72 -7.53 14.69
C GLY A 283 6.97 -6.65 14.61
N PHE A 284 6.89 -5.66 13.75
CA PHE A 284 7.92 -4.68 13.48
C PHE A 284 7.38 -3.29 13.80
N SER A 285 8.21 -2.49 14.47
CA SER A 285 7.87 -1.11 14.81
C SER A 285 8.29 -0.18 13.68
N ALA A 286 7.48 0.85 13.45
CA ALA A 286 7.84 1.95 12.58
C ALA A 286 9.03 2.75 13.16
N GLY A 287 9.81 3.36 12.27
CA GLY A 287 11.00 4.12 12.61
C GLY A 287 11.28 5.23 11.60
N THR A 288 12.38 5.97 11.78
CA THR A 288 12.77 6.99 10.80
C THR A 288 13.32 6.35 9.53
N GLY A 289 12.78 6.76 8.38
CA GLY A 289 13.12 6.20 7.08
C GLY A 289 12.45 4.86 6.85
N TYR A 290 13.09 4.01 6.04
CA TYR A 290 12.55 2.69 5.74
C TYR A 290 12.37 1.82 7.00
N ASP A 291 11.21 1.19 7.12
CA ASP A 291 10.97 0.10 8.06
C ASP A 291 10.08 -1.01 7.46
N LEU A 292 9.94 -2.12 8.18
CA LEU A 292 9.20 -3.29 7.70
C LEU A 292 7.68 -3.14 7.82
N ALA A 293 7.19 -2.20 8.63
CA ALA A 293 5.76 -2.03 8.87
C ALA A 293 5.10 -1.09 7.85
N SER A 294 5.88 -0.16 7.28
CA SER A 294 5.41 0.90 6.38
C SER A 294 6.29 1.09 5.12
N GLY A 295 7.36 0.31 4.95
CA GLY A 295 8.27 0.50 3.82
C GLY A 295 8.92 1.88 3.86
N ILE A 296 8.98 2.59 2.73
CA ILE A 296 9.42 4.00 2.65
C ILE A 296 8.29 5.00 2.98
N GLY A 297 7.11 4.54 3.44
CA GLY A 297 6.00 5.40 3.82
C GLY A 297 5.01 5.72 2.70
N SER A 298 4.10 6.66 2.98
CA SER A 298 2.97 6.99 2.11
C SER A 298 3.32 8.13 1.13
N PRO A 299 2.72 8.20 -0.07
CA PRO A 299 3.13 9.17 -1.08
C PRO A 299 2.52 10.57 -0.87
N ILE A 300 3.35 11.60 -1.01
CA ILE A 300 2.91 12.97 -1.29
C ILE A 300 2.66 13.08 -2.80
N VAL A 301 1.45 12.69 -3.21
CA VAL A 301 1.11 12.34 -4.60
C VAL A 301 1.47 13.42 -5.62
N ASP A 302 1.20 14.70 -5.33
CA ASP A 302 1.46 15.80 -6.25
C ASP A 302 2.97 16.05 -6.46
N GLN A 303 3.79 15.80 -5.44
CA GLN A 303 5.25 15.90 -5.53
C GLN A 303 5.84 14.66 -6.19
N LEU A 304 5.45 13.47 -5.74
CA LEU A 304 5.95 12.20 -6.26
C LEU A 304 5.69 12.03 -7.76
N ILE A 305 4.51 12.43 -8.26
CA ILE A 305 4.21 12.34 -9.70
C ILE A 305 5.20 13.16 -10.54
N VAL A 306 5.67 14.32 -10.06
CA VAL A 306 6.63 15.15 -10.78
C VAL A 306 7.95 14.40 -10.96
N ASP A 307 8.44 13.77 -9.89
CA ASP A 307 9.72 13.06 -9.92
C ASP A 307 9.61 11.72 -10.68
N LEU A 308 8.49 11.00 -10.56
CA LEU A 308 8.20 9.81 -11.39
C LEU A 308 8.04 10.15 -12.88
N ALA A 309 7.56 11.35 -13.22
CA ALA A 309 7.51 11.81 -14.60
C ALA A 309 8.91 12.14 -15.16
N ALA A 310 9.79 12.64 -14.29
CA ALA A 310 11.14 13.05 -14.65
C ALA A 310 12.16 11.90 -14.77
N SER A 311 11.88 10.72 -14.20
CA SER A 311 12.78 9.55 -14.25
C SER A 311 12.99 8.94 -15.64
#